data_AF-A0A7K1VR49-F1
#
_entry.id   AF-A0A7K1VR49-F1
#
_cell.length_a   1.000
_cell.length_b   1.000
_cell.length_c   1.000
_cell.angle_alpha   90.00
_cell.angle_beta   90.00
_cell.angle_gamma   90.00
#
_symmetry.space_group_name_H-M   'P 1'
#
loop_
_entity.id
_entity.type
_entity.pdbx_description
1 polymer ?
#
loop_
_entity_poly.entity_id
_entity_poly.type
_entity_poly.pdbx_seq_one_letter_code
_entity_poly.pdbx_strand_id
1 'polypeptide(L)'
;MVGVNRAGAGADVRIGPNDVLRFVLELFALATFGIWGFTEWALPLNIVFGIGAPVLAALVWALFLSPKAVLAIDVYGRSLIELLVMGAAAVAWLDMGQPIVAIVFGVVAVVSGVVAGRRAVA
;
A
#
# COMPACT_ATOMS: atom_id res chain seq x y z
N MET A 1 -15.73 -42.82 -24.38
CA MET A 1 -14.56 -41.92 -24.39
C MET A 1 -15.07 -40.49 -24.27
N VAL A 2 -15.15 -39.96 -23.04
CA VAL A 2 -15.58 -38.57 -22.79
C VAL A 2 -14.32 -37.72 -22.63
N GLY A 3 -14.06 -36.85 -23.60
CA GLY A 3 -13.01 -35.85 -23.50
C GLY A 3 -13.38 -34.82 -22.43
N VAL A 4 -12.76 -34.94 -21.26
CA VAL A 4 -12.84 -33.91 -20.21
C VAL A 4 -12.07 -32.69 -20.73
N ASN A 5 -12.79 -31.77 -21.37
CA ASN A 5 -12.25 -30.50 -21.80
C ASN A 5 -12.10 -29.60 -20.57
N ARG A 6 -11.02 -29.81 -19.79
CA ARG A 6 -10.57 -28.87 -18.75
C ARG A 6 -9.96 -27.66 -19.44
N ALA A 7 -10.81 -26.82 -20.02
CA ALA A 7 -10.37 -25.54 -20.54
C ALA A 7 -9.88 -24.67 -19.36
N GLY A 8 -8.56 -24.47 -19.28
CA GLY A 8 -7.86 -23.49 -18.44
C GLY A 8 -7.82 -23.86 -16.95
N ALA A 9 -6.78 -24.52 -16.43
CA ALA A 9 -5.44 -23.99 -16.18
C ALA A 9 -5.51 -22.68 -15.38
N GLY A 10 -4.97 -22.70 -14.16
CA GLY A 10 -4.88 -21.54 -13.28
C GLY A 10 -4.44 -20.31 -14.08
N ALA A 11 -5.20 -19.24 -14.01
CA ALA A 11 -4.77 -17.96 -14.54
C ALA A 11 -3.40 -17.67 -13.92
N ASP A 12 -2.35 -17.71 -14.75
CA ASP A 12 -0.99 -17.38 -14.31
C ASP A 12 -1.05 -15.99 -13.71
N VAL A 13 -0.96 -15.89 -12.38
CA VAL A 13 -0.78 -14.61 -11.69
C VAL A 13 0.61 -14.13 -12.08
N ARG A 14 0.69 -13.36 -13.16
CA ARG A 14 1.94 -12.77 -13.62
C ARG A 14 2.28 -11.60 -12.72
N ILE A 15 3.04 -11.86 -11.66
CA ILE A 15 3.60 -10.84 -10.78
C ILE A 15 4.60 -10.02 -11.61
N GLY A 16 4.27 -8.75 -11.86
CA GLY A 16 5.16 -7.82 -12.52
C GLY A 16 6.12 -7.14 -11.53
N PRO A 17 7.24 -6.56 -12.01
CA PRO A 17 8.14 -5.78 -11.17
C PRO A 17 7.45 -4.62 -10.43
N ASN A 18 6.44 -4.01 -11.06
CA ASN A 18 5.66 -2.93 -10.45
C ASN A 18 4.81 -3.40 -9.26
N ASP A 19 4.29 -4.64 -9.30
CA ASP A 19 3.48 -5.18 -8.20
C ASP A 19 4.35 -5.42 -6.97
N VAL A 20 5.57 -5.92 -7.18
CA VAL A 20 6.58 -6.05 -6.12
C VAL A 20 6.97 -4.68 -5.56
N LEU A 21 7.20 -3.69 -6.43
CA LEU A 21 7.52 -2.33 -6.01
C LEU A 21 6.40 -1.72 -5.15
N ARG A 22 5.14 -1.86 -5.56
CA ARG A 22 3.98 -1.38 -4.77
C ARG A 22 3.93 -2.04 -3.40
N PHE A 23 4.07 -3.36 -3.36
CA PHE A 23 4.10 -4.09 -2.09
C PHE A 23 5.22 -3.60 -1.16
N VAL A 24 6.41 -3.34 -1.70
CA VAL A 24 7.53 -2.77 -0.91
C VAL A 24 7.19 -1.37 -0.39
N LEU A 25 6.56 -0.52 -1.21
CA LEU A 25 6.15 0.81 -0.79
C LEU A 25 5.05 0.78 0.29
N GLU A 26 4.13 -0.18 0.22
CA GLU A 26 3.11 -0.43 1.25
C GLU A 26 3.75 -0.85 2.57
N LEU A 27 4.72 -1.77 2.53
CA LEU A 27 5.49 -2.17 3.71
C LEU A 27 6.29 -1.00 4.30
N PHE A 28 6.87 -0.16 3.45
CA PHE A 28 7.56 1.05 3.88
C PHE A 28 6.60 2.04 4.54
N ALA A 29 5.40 2.23 4.00
CA ALA A 29 4.37 3.07 4.60
C ALA A 29 3.96 2.55 5.99
N LEU A 30 3.75 1.22 6.13
CA LEU A 30 3.46 0.58 7.42
C LEU A 30 4.57 0.83 8.46
N ALA A 31 5.83 0.65 8.07
CA ALA A 31 6.97 0.93 8.94
C ALA A 31 7.03 2.43 9.31
N THR A 32 6.75 3.31 8.34
CA THR A 32 6.71 4.76 8.55
C THR A 32 5.70 5.15 9.62
N PHE A 33 4.48 4.58 9.59
CA PHE A 33 3.46 4.87 10.60
C PHE A 33 3.84 4.40 12.00
N GLY A 34 4.51 3.25 12.10
CA GLY A 34 5.07 2.78 13.36
C GLY A 34 6.12 3.74 13.90
N ILE A 35 7.10 4.10 13.07
CA ILE A 35 8.17 5.04 13.45
C ILE A 35 7.57 6.36 13.89
N TRP A 36 6.79 7.02 13.02
CA TRP A 36 6.16 8.30 13.29
C TRP A 36 5.30 8.26 14.57
N GLY A 37 4.48 7.23 14.74
CA GLY A 37 3.61 7.10 15.90
C GLY A 37 4.37 6.94 17.22
N PHE A 38 5.58 6.37 17.20
CA PHE A 38 6.43 6.25 18.39
C PHE A 38 7.36 7.46 18.62
N THR A 39 7.79 8.14 17.56
CA THR A 39 8.81 9.21 17.65
C THR A 39 8.21 10.59 17.86
N GLU A 40 7.01 10.86 17.33
CA GLU A 40 6.46 12.23 17.27
C GLU A 40 5.61 12.60 18.50
N TRP A 41 5.28 11.61 19.32
CA TRP A 41 4.33 11.79 20.42
C TRP A 41 5.00 11.58 21.78
N ALA A 42 4.54 12.31 22.79
CA ALA A 42 4.93 12.06 24.19
C ALA A 42 4.11 10.90 24.80
N LEU A 43 4.61 10.31 25.89
CA LEU A 43 3.84 9.32 26.66
C LEU A 43 2.57 9.97 27.25
N PRO A 44 1.41 9.29 27.21
CA PRO A 44 1.16 7.92 26.71
C PRO A 44 0.74 7.85 25.23
N LEU A 45 0.61 8.99 24.54
CA LEU A 45 0.08 9.06 23.18
C LEU A 45 0.97 8.34 22.17
N ASN A 46 2.28 8.24 22.40
CA ASN A 46 3.18 7.45 21.56
C ASN A 46 2.83 5.96 21.49
N ILE A 47 2.28 5.36 22.54
CA ILE A 47 1.83 3.98 22.51
C ILE A 47 0.56 3.88 21.67
N VAL A 48 -0.35 4.85 21.85
CA VAL A 48 -1.63 4.89 21.13
C VAL A 48 -1.40 5.08 19.63
N PHE A 49 -0.58 6.05 19.22
CA PHE A 49 -0.31 6.30 17.80
C PHE A 49 0.72 5.33 17.23
N GLY A 50 1.76 4.98 17.98
CA GLY A 50 2.79 4.02 17.57
C GLY A 50 2.26 2.62 17.29
N ILE A 51 1.18 2.21 17.95
CA ILE A 51 0.48 0.95 17.65
C ILE A 51 -0.74 1.20 16.77
N GLY A 52 -1.53 2.23 17.09
CA GLY A 52 -2.79 2.52 16.41
C GLY A 52 -2.60 2.84 14.93
N ALA A 53 -1.63 3.67 14.57
CA ALA A 53 -1.39 4.03 13.17
C ALA A 53 -0.97 2.82 12.31
N PRO A 54 0.04 2.00 12.67
CA PRO A 54 0.38 0.83 11.87
C PRO A 54 -0.72 -0.24 11.90
N VAL A 55 -1.46 -0.41 13.00
CA VAL A 55 -2.60 -1.35 13.04
C VAL A 55 -3.70 -0.90 12.09
N LEU A 56 -4.08 0.38 12.12
CA LEU A 56 -5.07 0.92 11.19
C LEU A 56 -4.63 0.77 9.73
N ALA A 57 -3.37 1.09 9.43
CA ALA A 57 -2.82 0.88 8.09
C ALA A 57 -2.85 -0.60 7.67
N ALA A 58 -2.51 -1.53 8.59
CA ALA A 58 -2.56 -2.96 8.33
C ALA A 58 -3.99 -3.46 8.11
N LEU A 59 -4.97 -2.92 8.83
CA LEU A 59 -6.39 -3.23 8.65
C LEU A 59 -6.90 -2.73 7.31
N VAL A 60 -6.61 -1.48 6.94
CA VAL A 60 -6.93 -0.93 5.61
C VAL A 60 -6.31 -1.79 4.52
N TRP A 61 -5.06 -2.21 4.72
CA TRP A 61 -4.37 -3.09 3.79
C TRP A 61 -5.06 -4.45 3.67
N ALA A 62 -5.33 -5.13 4.79
CA ALA A 62 -5.98 -6.43 4.82
C ALA A 62 -7.38 -6.41 4.19
N LEU A 63 -8.11 -5.31 4.40
CA LEU A 63 -9.48 -5.14 3.95
C LEU A 63 -9.57 -4.88 2.43
N PHE A 64 -8.66 -4.06 1.87
CA PHE A 64 -8.79 -3.54 0.51
C PHE A 64 -7.60 -3.85 -0.43
N LEU A 65 -6.36 -3.85 0.07
CA LEU A 65 -5.15 -3.97 -0.75
C LEU A 65 -4.62 -5.41 -0.81
N SER A 66 -4.95 -6.26 0.16
CA SER A 66 -4.51 -7.65 0.23
C SER A 66 -4.79 -8.42 -1.08
N PRO A 67 -3.93 -9.38 -1.47
CA PRO A 67 -4.18 -10.30 -2.59
C PRO A 67 -5.52 -11.05 -2.45
N LYS A 68 -5.98 -11.23 -1.21
CA LYS A 68 -7.31 -11.74 -0.86
C LYS A 68 -8.09 -10.67 -0.11
N ALA A 69 -8.25 -9.49 -0.71
CA ALA A 69 -9.01 -8.40 -0.13
C ALA A 69 -10.41 -8.89 0.27
N VAL A 70 -10.82 -8.56 1.49
CA VAL A 70 -12.13 -8.96 2.03
C VAL A 70 -13.23 -8.15 1.38
N LEU A 71 -12.98 -6.87 1.10
CA LEU A 71 -13.87 -5.99 0.34
C LEU A 71 -13.34 -5.86 -1.09
N ALA A 72 -14.02 -6.50 -2.03
CA ALA A 72 -13.75 -6.34 -3.45
C ALA A 72 -14.22 -4.96 -3.91
N ILE A 73 -13.26 -4.07 -4.13
CA ILE A 73 -13.47 -2.75 -4.73
C ILE A 73 -12.86 -2.71 -6.13
N ASP A 74 -13.33 -1.77 -6.94
CA ASP A 74 -12.79 -1.56 -8.28
C ASP A 74 -11.34 -1.04 -8.22
N VAL A 75 -10.67 -1.08 -9.38
CA VAL A 75 -9.25 -0.68 -9.49
C VAL A 75 -9.05 0.78 -9.07
N TYR A 76 -10.03 1.64 -9.31
CA TYR A 76 -9.99 3.05 -8.90
C TYR A 76 -10.06 3.20 -7.38
N GLY A 77 -10.99 2.51 -6.71
CA GLY A 77 -11.08 2.50 -5.25
C GLY A 77 -9.79 2.01 -4.59
N ARG A 78 -9.22 0.91 -5.09
CA ARG A 78 -7.93 0.40 -4.56
C ARG A 78 -6.82 1.43 -4.73
N SER A 79 -6.72 2.04 -5.91
CA SER A 79 -5.68 3.03 -6.20
C SER A 79 -5.84 4.29 -5.34
N LEU A 80 -7.07 4.72 -5.06
CA LEU A 80 -7.34 5.84 -4.17
C LEU A 80 -6.88 5.55 -2.74
N ILE A 81 -7.19 4.36 -2.20
CA ILE A 81 -6.77 3.97 -0.86
C ILE A 81 -5.24 3.92 -0.76
N GLU A 82 -4.57 3.36 -1.77
CA GLU A 82 -3.12 3.31 -1.79
C GLU A 82 -2.49 4.70 -1.85
N LEU A 83 -3.04 5.61 -2.66
CA LEU A 83 -2.62 7.01 -2.70
C LEU A 83 -2.83 7.71 -1.35
N LEU A 84 -3.91 7.42 -0.63
CA LEU A 84 -4.14 7.98 0.71
C LEU A 84 -3.13 7.43 1.73
N VAL A 85 -2.86 6.13 1.71
CA VAL A 85 -1.87 5.48 2.60
C VAL A 85 -0.47 6.01 2.32
N MET A 86 -0.06 6.06 1.06
CA MET A 86 1.24 6.61 0.65
C MET A 86 1.33 8.12 0.95
N GLY A 87 0.29 8.89 0.65
CA GLY A 87 0.24 10.32 0.95
C GLY A 87 0.40 10.60 2.45
N ALA A 88 -0.28 9.82 3.30
CA ALA A 88 -0.15 9.92 4.74
C ALA A 88 1.27 9.56 5.22
N ALA A 89 1.91 8.53 4.65
CA ALA A 89 3.29 8.20 4.97
C ALA A 89 4.26 9.33 4.55
N ALA A 90 4.05 9.96 3.39
CA ALA A 90 4.86 11.11 2.97
C ALA A 90 4.69 12.30 3.93
N VAL A 91 3.46 12.58 4.38
CA VAL A 91 3.18 13.63 5.38
C VAL A 91 3.86 13.32 6.71
N ALA A 92 3.84 12.06 7.16
CA ALA A 92 4.55 11.65 8.37
C ALA A 92 6.06 11.94 8.30
N TRP A 93 6.69 11.72 7.13
CA TRP A 93 8.10 12.07 6.93
C TRP A 93 8.36 13.59 6.89
N LEU A 94 7.41 14.40 6.40
CA LEU A 94 7.50 15.85 6.50
C LEU A 94 7.42 16.32 7.95
N ASP A 95 6.52 15.72 8.73
CA ASP A 95 6.32 16.01 10.15
C ASP A 95 7.59 15.70 10.97
N MET A 96 8.22 14.54 10.71
CA MET A 96 9.52 14.17 11.30
C MET A 96 10.72 14.99 10.77
N GLY A 97 10.49 16.03 9.96
CA GLY A 97 11.53 16.92 9.45
C GLY A 97 12.45 16.30 8.39
N GLN A 98 12.00 15.24 7.70
CA GLN A 98 12.76 14.52 6.67
C GLN A 98 12.15 14.73 5.27
N PRO A 99 12.23 15.94 4.70
CA PRO A 99 11.58 16.27 3.43
C PRO A 99 12.16 15.50 2.24
N ILE A 100 13.44 15.14 2.30
CA ILE A 100 14.09 14.35 1.24
C ILE A 100 13.43 12.96 1.15
N VAL A 101 13.18 12.31 2.29
CA VAL A 101 12.53 10.99 2.33
C VAL A 101 11.10 11.09 1.82
N ALA A 102 10.36 12.12 2.26
CA ALA A 102 9.00 12.38 1.80
C ALA A 102 8.91 12.56 0.27
N ILE A 103 9.82 13.36 -0.31
CA ILE A 103 9.86 13.62 -1.75
C ILE A 103 10.23 12.36 -2.52
N VAL A 104 11.30 11.66 -2.13
CA VAL A 104 11.75 10.44 -2.82
C VAL A 104 10.65 9.38 -2.77
N PHE A 105 10.09 9.11 -1.59
CA PHE A 105 9.00 8.16 -1.42
C PHE A 105 7.77 8.57 -2.23
N GLY A 106 7.34 9.84 -2.14
CA GLY A 106 6.19 10.35 -2.85
C GLY A 106 6.33 10.25 -4.38
N VAL A 107 7.49 10.59 -4.92
CA VAL A 107 7.76 10.47 -6.37
C VAL A 107 7.71 9.02 -6.81
N VAL A 108 8.35 8.10 -6.08
CA VAL A 108 8.35 6.67 -6.43
C VAL A 108 6.93 6.08 -6.35
N ALA A 109 6.18 6.45 -5.32
CA ALA A 109 4.77 6.09 -5.14
C ALA A 109 3.90 6.56 -6.31
N VAL A 110 3.98 7.84 -6.69
CA VAL A 110 3.20 8.40 -7.79
C VAL A 110 3.56 7.74 -9.11
N VAL A 111 4.85 7.57 -9.41
CA VAL A 111 5.29 6.92 -10.67
C VAL A 111 4.77 5.47 -10.74
N SER A 112 4.92 4.70 -9.66
CA SER A 112 4.42 3.33 -9.58
C SER A 112 2.89 3.25 -9.74
N GLY A 113 2.16 4.17 -9.11
CA GLY A 113 0.70 4.28 -9.23
C GLY A 113 0.24 4.63 -10.64
N VAL A 114 0.92 5.55 -11.31
CA VAL A 114 0.63 5.92 -12.71
C VAL A 114 0.90 4.74 -13.65
N VAL A 115 2.00 4.01 -13.46
CA VAL A 115 2.32 2.82 -14.26
C VAL A 115 1.25 1.74 -14.10
N ALA A 116 0.77 1.52 -12.88
CA ALA A 116 -0.31 0.58 -12.61
C ALA A 116 -1.65 1.03 -13.22
N GLY A 117 -2.02 2.31 -13.06
CA GLY A 117 -3.27 2.86 -13.61
C GLY A 117 -3.32 2.76 -15.14
N ARG A 118 -2.19 3.01 -15.82
CA ARG A 118 -2.10 2.86 -17.29
C ARG A 118 -2.34 1.43 -17.77
N ARG A 119 -1.93 0.42 -17.00
CA ARG A 119 -2.18 -0.99 -17.33
C ARG A 119 -3.61 -1.44 -17.09
N ALA A 120 -4.35 -0.75 -16.23
CA ALA A 120 -5.74 -1.08 -15.92
C ALA A 120 -6.73 -0.55 -16.96
N VAL A 121 -6.34 0.47 -17.74
CA VAL A 121 -7.18 1.12 -18.75
C VAL A 121 -6.88 0.62 -20.18
N ALA A 122 -5.73 -0.02 -20.40
CA ALA A 122 -5.31 -0.59 -21.68
C ALA A 122 -5.76 -2.05 -21.81
#